data_AF-B1YB55-F1
#
_entry.id   AF-B1YB55-F1
#
_cell.length_a   1.000
_cell.length_b   1.000
_cell.length_c   1.000
_cell.angle_alpha   90.00
_cell.angle_beta   90.00
_cell.angle_gamma   90.00
#
_symmetry.space_group_name_H-M   'P 1'
#
loop_
_entity.id
_entity.type
_entity.pdbx_description
1 polymer ?
#
loop_
_entity_poly.entity_id
_entity_poly.type
_entity_poly.pdbx_seq_one_letter_code
_entity_poly.pdbx_strand_id
1 'polypeptide(L)'
;MVVNVSEVPIHKISGLALLRIRNPYAAVVYGSLADRSVNPVGSISAALNRLVWMPKFGPPYAVVSSDVAVEKVEIEKPWLLLTAWRLGLDGGVTSVEGGKSVVEHRIYMRNPLAKVTIVVPKPARSESVFATVKNATGEAAEVLKYLGLMYARITFGEYGGRKYVIDVDPVPELENREEARQVAELL
;
A
#
# COMPACT_ATOMS: atom_id res chain seq x y z
N MET A 1 -8.94 22.74 12.36
CA MET A 1 -9.35 23.61 11.22
C MET A 1 -10.65 23.05 10.62
N VAL A 2 -11.64 23.88 10.26
CA VAL A 2 -12.91 23.40 9.66
C VAL A 2 -12.87 23.71 8.17
N VAL A 3 -12.83 22.68 7.33
CA VAL A 3 -12.96 22.86 5.87
C VAL A 3 -14.43 22.71 5.53
N ASN A 4 -15.08 23.83 5.20
CA ASN A 4 -16.45 23.82 4.72
C ASN A 4 -16.46 23.58 3.20
N VAL A 5 -16.99 22.44 2.78
CA VAL A 5 -17.21 22.10 1.36
C VAL A 5 -18.66 22.37 0.92
N SER A 6 -19.44 23.07 1.75
CA SER A 6 -20.85 23.42 1.52
C SER A 6 -21.07 24.93 1.66
N GLU A 7 -22.08 25.49 0.98
CA GLU A 7 -22.48 26.90 1.12
C GLU A 7 -23.23 27.16 2.45
N VAL A 8 -23.57 26.11 3.21
CA VAL A 8 -24.25 26.22 4.50
C VAL A 8 -23.24 26.45 5.64
N PRO A 9 -23.48 27.39 6.58
CA PRO A 9 -22.62 27.60 7.73
C PRO A 9 -22.48 26.35 8.60
N ILE A 10 -21.25 25.94 8.92
CA ILE A 10 -21.01 24.80 9.81
C ILE A 10 -21.05 25.27 11.26
N HIS A 11 -21.98 24.71 12.04
CA HIS A 11 -21.99 24.85 13.49
C HIS A 11 -21.10 23.78 14.13
N LYS A 12 -20.22 24.19 15.04
CA LYS A 12 -19.28 23.30 15.72
C LYS A 12 -20.04 22.48 16.78
N ILE A 13 -20.40 21.25 16.46
CA ILE A 13 -21.00 20.31 17.41
C ILE A 13 -19.86 19.62 18.18
N SER A 14 -19.92 19.59 19.51
CA SER A 14 -18.99 18.81 20.33
C SER A 14 -19.25 17.31 20.14
N GLY A 15 -18.31 16.60 19.51
CA GLY A 15 -18.39 15.15 19.26
C GLY A 15 -17.17 14.63 18.50
N LEU A 16 -17.03 13.30 18.39
CA LEU A 16 -16.02 12.63 17.57
C LEU A 16 -16.63 12.28 16.20
N ALA A 17 -16.16 12.91 15.13
CA ALA A 17 -16.53 12.56 13.77
C ALA A 17 -15.44 11.69 13.14
N LEU A 18 -15.79 10.46 12.75
CA LEU A 18 -14.89 9.54 12.06
C LEU A 18 -15.15 9.61 10.55
N LEU A 19 -14.27 10.30 9.83
CA LEU A 19 -14.29 10.29 8.38
C LEU A 19 -13.46 9.10 7.88
N ARG A 20 -14.14 8.15 7.23
CA ARG A 20 -13.48 7.00 6.63
C ARG A 20 -13.26 7.22 5.15
N ILE A 21 -12.00 7.18 4.73
CA ILE A 21 -11.59 7.40 3.34
C ILE A 21 -11.02 6.11 2.79
N ARG A 22 -11.60 5.63 1.67
CA ARG A 22 -11.18 4.37 1.03
C ARG A 22 -9.95 4.53 0.14
N ASN A 23 -9.71 5.73 -0.38
CA ASN A 23 -8.56 6.02 -1.22
C ASN A 23 -7.37 6.46 -0.35
N PRO A 24 -6.22 5.76 -0.38
CA PRO A 24 -5.07 6.08 0.46
C PRO A 24 -4.48 7.47 0.22
N TYR A 25 -4.48 7.96 -1.02
CA TYR A 25 -3.98 9.30 -1.36
C TYR A 25 -4.92 10.38 -0.83
N ALA A 26 -6.23 10.18 -0.98
CA ALA A 26 -7.21 11.06 -0.34
C ALA A 26 -7.09 11.02 1.18
N ALA A 27 -6.80 9.85 1.78
CA ALA A 27 -6.58 9.73 3.22
C ALA A 27 -5.36 10.53 3.70
N VAL A 28 -4.28 10.58 2.91
CA VAL A 28 -3.12 11.47 3.17
C VAL A 28 -3.53 12.94 3.10
N VAL A 29 -4.25 13.35 2.05
CA VAL A 29 -4.66 14.75 1.83
C VAL A 29 -5.61 15.24 2.92
N TYR A 30 -6.72 14.52 3.15
CA TYR A 30 -7.70 14.92 4.16
C TYR A 30 -7.19 14.68 5.58
N GLY A 31 -6.39 13.64 5.81
CA GLY A 31 -5.76 13.37 7.10
C GLY A 31 -4.82 14.50 7.53
N SER A 32 -4.21 15.22 6.58
CA SER A 32 -3.37 16.39 6.88
C SER A 32 -4.15 17.58 7.46
N LEU A 33 -5.49 17.57 7.33
CA LEU A 33 -6.37 18.59 7.90
C LEU A 33 -6.87 18.21 9.31
N ALA A 34 -6.72 16.94 9.69
CA ALA A 34 -7.26 16.40 10.92
C ALA A 34 -6.23 16.51 12.06
N ASP A 35 -6.70 16.92 13.25
CA ASP A 35 -5.84 16.98 14.44
C ASP A 35 -5.41 15.57 14.91
N ARG A 36 -6.18 14.54 14.55
CA ARG A 36 -5.92 13.13 14.84
C ARG A 36 -6.40 12.23 13.71
N SER A 37 -5.65 11.17 13.44
CA SER A 37 -6.02 10.06 12.57
C SER A 37 -5.58 8.75 13.20
N VAL A 38 -6.32 7.65 12.99
CA VAL A 38 -5.95 6.33 13.54
C VAL A 38 -4.58 5.92 12.99
N ASN A 39 -4.43 5.90 11.66
CA ASN A 39 -3.11 5.82 11.05
C ASN A 39 -2.60 7.24 10.80
N PRO A 40 -1.42 7.64 11.34
CA PRO A 40 -0.83 8.93 11.05
C PRO A 40 -0.53 9.10 9.55
N VAL A 41 -0.61 10.33 9.03
CA VAL A 41 -0.39 10.63 7.61
C VAL A 41 1.00 10.18 7.12
N GLY A 42 2.03 10.37 7.95
CA GLY A 42 3.39 9.91 7.65
C GLY A 42 3.46 8.39 7.51
N SER A 43 2.77 7.65 8.40
CA SER A 43 2.68 6.19 8.37
C SER A 43 1.95 5.67 7.13
N ILE A 44 0.84 6.33 6.75
CA ILE A 44 0.13 6.01 5.50
C ILE A 44 1.07 6.21 4.31
N SER A 45 1.76 7.34 4.24
CA SER A 45 2.69 7.64 3.13
C SER A 45 3.85 6.64 3.07
N ALA A 46 4.40 6.24 4.22
CA ALA A 46 5.45 5.23 4.31
C ALA A 46 4.98 3.85 3.82
N ALA A 47 3.72 3.47 4.11
CA ALA A 47 3.14 2.23 3.65
C ALA A 47 2.93 2.21 2.12
N LEU A 48 2.47 3.33 1.55
CA LEU A 48 2.20 3.46 0.12
C LEU A 48 3.47 3.41 -0.74
N ASN A 49 4.60 3.88 -0.23
CA ASN A 49 5.87 3.80 -0.92
C ASN A 49 6.56 2.47 -0.62
N ARG A 50 6.42 1.51 -1.54
CA ARG A 50 6.96 0.16 -1.42
C ARG A 50 8.48 0.12 -1.20
N LEU A 51 9.21 1.11 -1.72
CA LEU A 51 10.67 1.20 -1.52
C LEU A 51 11.07 1.49 -0.07
N VAL A 52 10.16 1.95 0.79
CA VAL A 52 10.42 2.19 2.22
C VAL A 52 10.52 0.89 3.02
N TRP A 53 9.76 -0.14 2.63
CA TRP A 53 9.61 -1.37 3.42
C TRP A 53 10.09 -2.62 2.70
N MET A 54 10.12 -2.62 1.36
CA MET A 54 10.54 -3.78 0.58
C MET A 54 11.97 -4.25 0.83
N PRO A 55 12.98 -3.38 1.08
CA PRO A 55 14.32 -3.85 1.46
C PRO A 55 14.34 -4.73 2.71
N LYS A 56 13.36 -4.55 3.61
CA LYS A 56 13.28 -5.28 4.87
C LYS A 56 12.35 -6.49 4.81
N PHE A 57 11.19 -6.35 4.17
CA PHE A 57 10.12 -7.35 4.23
C PHE A 57 9.75 -7.98 2.89
N GLY A 58 10.18 -7.38 1.78
CA GLY A 58 9.78 -7.85 0.45
C GLY A 58 10.66 -8.97 -0.09
N PRO A 59 10.22 -9.64 -1.15
CA PRO A 59 10.99 -10.68 -1.83
C PRO A 59 12.19 -10.04 -2.57
N PRO A 60 13.12 -10.84 -3.10
CA PRO A 60 14.12 -10.34 -4.06
C PRO A 60 13.43 -9.52 -5.17
N TYR A 61 13.94 -8.32 -5.43
CA TYR A 61 13.30 -7.37 -6.32
C TYR A 61 14.31 -6.57 -7.13
N ALA A 62 13.87 -6.05 -8.28
CA ALA A 62 14.61 -5.11 -9.11
C ALA A 62 13.76 -3.85 -9.30
N VAL A 63 14.40 -2.69 -9.35
CA VAL A 63 13.72 -1.41 -9.61
C VAL A 63 14.06 -0.95 -11.01
N VAL A 64 13.04 -0.71 -11.83
CA VAL A 64 13.19 -0.27 -13.21
C VAL A 64 12.38 1.00 -13.46
N SER A 65 12.95 1.91 -14.25
CA SER A 65 12.36 3.21 -14.60
C SER A 65 12.31 3.45 -16.12
N SER A 66 12.70 2.46 -16.91
CA SER A 66 12.63 2.46 -18.38
C SER A 66 12.40 1.04 -18.89
N ASP A 67 11.87 0.95 -20.10
CA ASP A 67 11.71 -0.28 -20.88
C ASP A 67 13.05 -0.98 -21.13
N VAL A 68 14.10 -0.22 -21.47
CA VAL A 68 15.46 -0.77 -21.69
C VAL A 68 16.02 -1.41 -20.43
N ALA A 69 15.68 -0.90 -19.24
CA ALA A 69 16.12 -1.50 -17.98
C ALA A 69 15.48 -2.87 -17.71
N VAL A 70 14.32 -3.16 -18.29
CA VAL A 70 13.61 -4.45 -18.12
C VAL A 70 14.44 -5.61 -18.67
N GLU A 71 15.17 -5.39 -19.76
CA GLU A 71 16.04 -6.42 -20.40
C GLU A 71 17.19 -6.86 -19.49
N LYS A 72 17.57 -6.01 -18.53
CA LYS A 72 18.70 -6.23 -17.60
C LYS A 72 18.24 -6.86 -16.28
N VAL A 73 16.97 -7.21 -16.14
CA VAL A 73 16.44 -7.80 -14.91
C VAL A 73 16.82 -9.29 -14.85
N GLU A 74 17.67 -9.63 -13.88
CA GLU A 74 18.16 -11.00 -13.65
C GLU A 74 17.26 -11.83 -12.71
N ILE A 75 16.01 -11.40 -12.52
CA ILE A 75 15.02 -12.11 -11.70
C ILE A 75 14.29 -13.14 -12.56
N GLU A 76 14.08 -14.34 -12.02
CA GLU A 76 13.36 -15.39 -12.71
C GLU A 76 11.90 -15.02 -13.00
N LYS A 77 11.44 -15.34 -14.22
CA LYS A 77 10.06 -15.15 -14.69
C LYS A 77 9.19 -16.35 -14.28
N PRO A 78 7.86 -16.19 -14.11
CA PRO A 78 7.07 -14.99 -14.38
C PRO A 78 7.24 -13.90 -13.30
N TRP A 79 7.02 -12.65 -13.69
CA TRP A 79 7.13 -11.49 -12.81
C TRP A 79 5.77 -10.98 -12.37
N LEU A 80 5.76 -10.31 -11.21
CA LEU A 80 4.72 -9.39 -10.79
C LEU A 80 5.34 -7.98 -10.82
N LEU A 81 4.76 -7.10 -11.64
CA LEU A 81 5.20 -5.72 -11.78
C LEU A 81 4.39 -4.83 -10.87
N LEU A 82 5.02 -4.37 -9.80
CA LEU A 82 4.46 -3.42 -8.86
C LEU A 82 4.82 -2.01 -9.29
N THR A 83 3.97 -1.04 -8.97
CA THR A 83 4.37 0.38 -8.95
C THR A 83 5.08 0.69 -7.63
N ALA A 84 6.08 1.58 -7.63
CA ALA A 84 6.79 1.92 -6.39
C ALA A 84 5.86 2.57 -5.36
N TRP A 85 4.94 3.40 -5.83
CA TRP A 85 3.79 3.85 -5.05
C TRP A 85 2.61 2.93 -5.31
N ARG A 86 1.88 2.51 -4.27
CA ARG A 86 0.69 1.66 -4.41
C ARG A 86 -0.42 2.38 -5.18
N LEU A 87 -0.52 2.13 -6.49
CA LEU A 87 -1.50 2.79 -7.38
C LEU A 87 -2.62 1.88 -7.88
N GLY A 88 -2.59 0.59 -7.54
CA GLY A 88 -3.54 -0.39 -8.09
C GLY A 88 -3.31 -0.69 -9.57
N LEU A 89 -2.10 -0.43 -10.08
CA LEU A 89 -1.67 -0.70 -11.46
C LEU A 89 -0.75 -1.91 -11.55
N ASP A 90 -0.78 -2.77 -10.52
CA ASP A 90 0.11 -3.91 -10.40
C ASP A 90 -0.37 -5.05 -11.32
N GLY A 91 0.54 -5.81 -11.91
CA GLY A 91 0.18 -6.81 -12.91
C GLY A 91 1.24 -7.86 -13.17
N GLY A 92 0.80 -9.09 -13.42
CA GLY A 92 1.70 -10.20 -13.75
C GLY A 92 2.12 -10.18 -15.23
N VAL A 93 3.38 -10.49 -15.50
CA VAL A 93 3.91 -10.66 -16.87
C VAL A 93 4.78 -11.91 -16.95
N THR A 94 4.76 -12.57 -18.11
CA THR A 94 5.49 -13.83 -18.33
C THR A 94 6.73 -13.66 -19.21
N SER A 95 6.89 -12.50 -19.85
CA SER A 95 7.97 -12.22 -20.79
C SER A 95 8.58 -10.84 -20.58
N VAL A 96 9.80 -10.66 -21.11
CA VAL A 96 10.50 -9.36 -21.10
C VAL A 96 9.71 -8.32 -21.90
N GLU A 97 9.22 -8.70 -23.09
CA GLU A 97 8.38 -7.82 -23.93
C GLU A 97 7.08 -7.39 -23.24
N GLY A 98 6.43 -8.31 -22.52
CA GLY A 98 5.26 -7.97 -21.71
C GLY A 98 5.61 -6.94 -20.62
N GLY A 99 6.78 -7.11 -19.99
CA GLY A 99 7.28 -6.15 -19.01
C GLY A 99 7.61 -4.78 -19.60
N LYS A 100 8.26 -4.74 -20.77
CA LYS A 100 8.55 -3.49 -21.51
C LYS A 100 7.26 -2.74 -21.83
N SER A 101 6.28 -3.44 -22.41
CA SER A 101 4.98 -2.86 -22.74
C SER A 101 4.27 -2.23 -21.53
N VAL A 102 4.30 -2.90 -20.37
CA VAL A 102 3.74 -2.35 -19.13
C VAL A 102 4.49 -1.10 -18.66
N VAL A 103 5.84 -1.13 -18.68
CA VAL A 103 6.67 0.01 -18.26
C VAL A 103 6.51 1.21 -19.21
N GLU A 104 6.48 0.98 -20.51
CA GLU A 104 6.20 2.02 -21.52
C GLU A 104 4.83 2.65 -21.26
N HIS A 105 3.79 1.84 -21.09
CA HIS A 105 2.45 2.34 -20.80
C HIS A 105 2.44 3.25 -19.58
N ARG A 106 3.09 2.85 -18.48
CA ARG A 106 3.20 3.66 -17.25
C ARG A 106 3.92 4.99 -17.47
N ILE A 107 4.94 5.02 -18.33
CA ILE A 107 5.63 6.26 -18.72
C ILE A 107 4.65 7.22 -19.44
N TYR A 108 3.77 6.68 -20.30
CA TYR A 108 2.77 7.46 -21.04
C TYR A 108 1.59 7.96 -20.21
N MET A 109 1.27 7.34 -19.06
CA MET A 109 0.12 7.71 -18.21
C MET A 109 0.16 9.14 -17.65
N ARG A 110 1.25 9.90 -17.87
CA ARG A 110 1.50 11.25 -17.32
C ARG A 110 1.37 11.35 -15.79
N ASN A 111 1.30 10.22 -15.09
CA ASN A 111 1.31 10.14 -13.64
C ASN A 111 2.76 9.89 -13.17
N PRO A 112 3.41 10.85 -12.47
CA PRO A 112 4.79 10.69 -12.03
C PRO A 112 4.99 9.51 -11.06
N LEU A 113 3.96 9.14 -10.29
CA LEU A 113 4.03 8.04 -9.32
C LEU A 113 4.02 6.65 -9.98
N ALA A 114 3.60 6.56 -11.24
CA ALA A 114 3.53 5.29 -11.98
C ALA A 114 4.85 4.93 -12.68
N LYS A 115 5.79 5.88 -12.81
CA LYS A 115 7.00 5.71 -13.64
C LYS A 115 8.01 4.71 -13.08
N VAL A 116 8.06 4.58 -11.75
CA VAL A 116 8.99 3.65 -11.09
C VAL A 116 8.28 2.33 -10.88
N THR A 117 8.81 1.29 -11.53
CA THR A 117 8.29 -0.07 -11.47
C THR A 117 9.22 -0.93 -10.63
N ILE A 118 8.65 -1.81 -9.84
CA ILE A 118 9.36 -2.81 -9.08
C ILE A 118 8.99 -4.17 -9.63
N VAL A 119 10.00 -4.91 -10.06
CA VAL A 119 9.89 -6.26 -10.57
C VAL A 119 10.18 -7.22 -9.42
N VAL A 120 9.22 -8.08 -9.11
CA VAL A 120 9.42 -9.21 -8.18
C VAL A 120 9.06 -10.50 -8.90
N PRO A 121 9.61 -11.67 -8.50
CA PRO A 121 9.08 -12.93 -8.97
C PRO A 121 7.60 -13.02 -8.61
N LYS A 122 6.80 -13.64 -9.47
CA LYS A 122 5.39 -13.90 -9.16
C LYS A 122 5.33 -14.92 -8.03
N PRO A 123 4.62 -14.63 -6.91
CA PRO A 123 4.50 -15.58 -5.82
C PRO A 123 3.72 -16.83 -6.26
N ALA A 124 4.01 -17.97 -5.64
CA ALA A 124 3.26 -19.21 -5.89
C ALA A 124 1.81 -19.10 -5.39
N ARG A 125 1.65 -18.46 -4.22
CA ARG A 125 0.37 -18.16 -3.57
C ARG A 125 0.48 -16.82 -2.85
N SER A 126 -0.65 -16.16 -2.67
CA SER A 126 -0.74 -14.95 -1.86
C SER A 126 -1.90 -15.05 -0.90
N GLU A 127 -1.72 -14.50 0.30
CA GLU A 127 -2.77 -14.34 1.31
C GLU A 127 -2.74 -12.91 1.84
N SER A 128 -3.91 -12.37 2.19
CA SER A 128 -4.04 -11.05 2.78
C SER A 128 -4.57 -11.18 4.19
N VAL A 129 -3.92 -10.51 5.13
CA VAL A 129 -4.26 -10.54 6.56
C VAL A 129 -4.62 -9.12 7.00
N PHE A 130 -5.79 -8.97 7.62
CA PHE A 130 -6.13 -7.76 8.35
C PHE A 130 -5.46 -7.78 9.73
N ALA A 131 -4.69 -6.75 10.04
CA ALA A 131 -3.89 -6.69 11.26
C ALA A 131 -4.07 -5.34 11.95
N THR A 132 -4.10 -5.36 13.28
CA THR A 132 -4.08 -4.18 14.16
C THR A 132 -2.96 -4.32 15.18
N VAL A 133 -2.50 -3.22 15.77
CA VAL A 133 -1.47 -3.25 16.82
C VAL A 133 -1.89 -4.05 18.07
N LYS A 134 -3.18 -4.33 18.27
CA LYS A 134 -3.67 -5.13 19.40
C LYS A 134 -3.69 -6.63 19.15
N ASN A 135 -3.89 -7.07 17.90
CA ASN A 135 -4.09 -8.49 17.56
C ASN A 135 -2.98 -9.07 16.67
N ALA A 136 -2.17 -8.24 16.05
CA ALA A 136 -1.12 -8.69 15.15
C ALA A 136 -0.04 -9.47 15.93
N THR A 137 0.45 -10.54 15.32
CA THR A 137 1.58 -11.32 15.81
C THR A 137 2.56 -11.57 14.66
N GLY A 138 3.80 -11.97 14.99
CA GLY A 138 4.84 -12.28 14.01
C GLY A 138 5.14 -11.11 13.06
N GLU A 139 5.37 -11.43 11.79
CA GLU A 139 5.79 -10.47 10.77
C GLU A 139 4.77 -9.34 10.54
N ALA A 140 3.47 -9.62 10.62
CA ALA A 140 2.44 -8.59 10.51
C ALA A 140 2.57 -7.51 11.60
N ALA A 141 2.89 -7.91 12.83
CA ALA A 141 3.13 -6.96 13.93
C ALA A 141 4.39 -6.14 13.70
N GLU A 142 5.45 -6.75 13.17
CA GLU A 142 6.69 -6.06 12.83
C GLU A 142 6.51 -5.02 11.72
N VAL A 143 5.72 -5.34 10.70
CA VAL A 143 5.39 -4.41 9.60
C VAL A 143 4.62 -3.20 10.14
N LEU A 144 3.56 -3.43 10.94
CA LEU A 144 2.79 -2.35 11.56
C LEU A 144 3.68 -1.44 12.41
N LYS A 145 4.53 -2.03 13.27
CA LYS A 145 5.46 -1.30 14.12
C LYS A 145 6.49 -0.50 13.30
N TYR A 146 7.08 -1.12 12.28
CA TYR A 146 8.09 -0.47 11.44
C TYR A 146 7.52 0.73 10.67
N LEU A 147 6.28 0.62 10.18
CA LEU A 147 5.60 1.68 9.44
C LEU A 147 4.86 2.68 10.33
N GLY A 148 4.78 2.44 11.64
CA GLY A 148 3.99 3.25 12.57
C GLY A 148 2.48 3.21 12.26
N LEU A 149 1.98 2.08 11.76
CA LEU A 149 0.57 1.86 11.46
C LEU A 149 -0.13 1.24 12.67
N MET A 150 -1.32 1.73 12.98
CA MET A 150 -2.20 1.15 13.99
C MET A 150 -2.99 -0.04 13.44
N TYR A 151 -3.28 -0.04 12.13
CA TYR A 151 -3.87 -1.17 11.41
C TYR A 151 -3.54 -1.13 9.92
N ALA A 152 -3.60 -2.28 9.25
CA ALA A 152 -3.43 -2.41 7.81
C ALA A 152 -3.98 -3.76 7.31
N ARG A 153 -4.17 -3.87 5.99
CA ARG A 153 -4.25 -5.19 5.32
C ARG A 153 -2.89 -5.45 4.67
N ILE A 154 -2.24 -6.53 5.10
CA ILE A 154 -0.90 -6.90 4.63
C ILE A 154 -1.05 -8.15 3.76
N THR A 155 -0.53 -8.09 2.54
CA THR A 155 -0.52 -9.21 1.62
C THR A 155 0.85 -9.87 1.62
N PHE A 156 0.88 -11.16 1.96
CA PHE A 156 2.06 -12.01 1.93
C PHE A 156 2.04 -12.88 0.68
N GLY A 157 3.20 -13.06 0.05
CA GLY A 157 3.40 -14.04 -1.01
C GLY A 157 4.35 -15.15 -0.58
N GLU A 158 4.10 -16.35 -1.08
CA GLU A 158 4.93 -17.53 -0.84
C GLU A 158 5.97 -17.72 -1.95
N TYR A 159 7.23 -17.86 -1.54
CA TYR A 159 8.43 -18.01 -2.37
C TYR A 159 9.32 -19.11 -1.81
N GLY A 160 9.28 -20.31 -2.40
CA GLY A 160 10.17 -21.41 -2.03
C GLY A 160 10.12 -21.79 -0.54
N GLY A 161 8.94 -21.75 0.07
CA GLY A 161 8.74 -22.05 1.50
C GLY A 161 8.97 -20.88 2.46
N ARG A 162 9.28 -19.67 1.96
CA ARG A 162 9.32 -18.42 2.74
C ARG A 162 8.18 -17.49 2.34
N LYS A 163 7.68 -16.71 3.31
CA LYS A 163 6.71 -15.65 3.08
C LYS A 163 7.43 -14.31 3.02
N TYR A 164 6.98 -13.44 2.13
CA TYR A 164 7.45 -12.06 2.03
C TYR A 164 6.25 -11.13 1.85
N VAL A 165 6.38 -9.88 2.28
CA VAL A 165 5.36 -8.85 2.09
C VAL A 165 5.37 -8.38 0.63
N ILE A 166 4.20 -8.35 -0.01
CA ILE A 166 4.01 -7.89 -1.39
C ILE A 166 3.18 -6.59 -1.44
N ASP A 167 2.24 -6.43 -0.51
CA ASP A 167 1.42 -5.22 -0.42
C ASP A 167 1.12 -4.86 1.02
N VAL A 168 1.02 -3.56 1.30
CA VAL A 168 0.54 -3.02 2.56
C VAL A 168 -0.51 -1.98 2.22
N ASP A 169 -1.77 -2.28 2.52
CA ASP A 169 -2.87 -1.33 2.43
C ASP A 169 -3.07 -0.65 3.79
N PRO A 170 -2.72 0.64 3.95
CA PRO A 170 -2.90 1.36 5.21
C PRO A 170 -4.33 1.86 5.45
N VAL A 171 -5.23 1.75 4.48
CA VAL A 171 -6.65 2.16 4.61
C VAL A 171 -7.59 1.13 3.97
N PRO A 172 -7.50 -0.16 4.35
CA PRO A 172 -8.25 -1.21 3.69
C PRO A 172 -9.76 -1.03 3.84
N GLU A 173 -10.51 -1.60 2.90
CA GLU A 173 -11.93 -1.89 3.12
C GLU A 173 -12.07 -2.87 4.30
N LEU A 174 -13.06 -2.66 5.18
CA LEU A 174 -13.28 -3.52 6.33
C LEU A 174 -14.40 -4.44 5.91
N GLU A 175 -14.12 -5.72 5.84
CA GLU A 175 -14.95 -6.72 5.18
C GLU A 175 -16.08 -7.19 6.09
N ASN A 176 -15.92 -7.02 7.40
CA ASN A 176 -16.88 -7.49 8.38
C ASN A 176 -16.95 -6.59 9.62
N ARG A 177 -17.97 -6.85 10.46
CA ARG A 177 -18.21 -6.10 11.71
C ARG A 177 -17.09 -6.24 12.73
N GLU A 178 -16.41 -7.38 12.72
CA GLU A 178 -15.34 -7.64 13.68
C GLU A 178 -14.10 -6.77 13.37
N GLU A 179 -13.70 -6.65 12.10
CA GLU A 179 -12.65 -5.71 11.69
C GLU A 179 -13.03 -4.25 12.04
N ALA A 180 -14.29 -3.86 11.82
CA ALA A 180 -14.79 -2.54 12.21
C ALA A 180 -14.68 -2.28 13.71
N ARG A 181 -15.03 -3.28 14.53
CA ARG A 181 -14.88 -3.22 15.99
C ARG A 181 -13.42 -3.07 16.40
N GLN A 182 -12.54 -3.88 15.81
CA GLN A 182 -11.11 -3.85 16.10
C GLN A 182 -10.48 -2.48 15.79
N VAL A 183 -10.87 -1.82 14.69
CA VAL A 183 -10.42 -0.45 14.38
C VAL A 183 -10.99 0.56 15.36
N ALA A 184 -12.28 0.45 15.73
CA ALA A 184 -12.92 1.37 16.66
C ALA A 184 -12.25 1.34 18.05
N GLU A 185 -11.74 0.18 18.47
CA GLU A 185 -11.00 0.02 19.73
C GLU A 185 -9.61 0.66 19.74
N LEU A 186 -9.12 1.21 18.62
CA LEU A 186 -7.82 1.90 18.52
C LEU A 186 -7.91 3.41 18.83
N LEU A 187 -9.12 3.94 18.97
CA LEU A 187 -9.42 5.35 19.29
C LEU A 187 -9.38 5.61 20.80
#